data_AF-F9ES26-F1
#
_entry.id   AF-F9ES26-F1
#
_cell.length_a   1.000
_cell.length_b   1.000
_cell.length_c   1.000
_cell.angle_alpha   90.00
_cell.angle_beta   90.00
_cell.angle_gamma   90.00
#
_symmetry.space_group_name_H-M   'P 1'
#
loop_
_entity.id
_entity.type
_entity.pdbx_description
1 polymer ?
#
loop_
_entity_poly.entity_id
_entity_poly.type
_entity_poly.pdbx_seq_one_letter_code
_entity_poly.pdbx_strand_id
1 'polypeptide(L)' 'MREAMQYDNFVMKVLSMANTIGKILLTSGAETYRVEKAISIICKRFDLKAETFVTMTCVLTSAKKKRWRNYNRS' A
#
# COMPACT_ATOMS: atom_id res chain seq x y z
N MET A 1 -12.18 16.32 -13.57
CA MET A 1 -11.89 16.63 -12.15
C MET A 1 -12.63 15.71 -11.16
N ARG A 2 -13.92 15.39 -11.36
CA ARG A 2 -14.65 14.44 -10.48
C ARG A 2 -14.07 13.02 -10.42
N GLU A 3 -13.59 12.48 -11.55
CA GLU A 3 -13.03 11.12 -11.61
C GLU A 3 -11.69 10.97 -10.87
N ALA A 4 -10.82 11.99 -10.92
CA ALA A 4 -9.55 11.98 -10.19
C ALA A 4 -9.80 11.97 -8.66
N MET A 5 -10.72 12.81 -8.19
CA MET A 5 -11.06 12.88 -6.76
C MET A 5 -11.73 11.60 -6.23
N GLN A 6 -12.54 10.93 -7.05
CA GLN A 6 -13.17 9.66 -6.68
C GLN A 6 -12.16 8.49 -6.67
N TYR A 7 -11.19 8.52 -7.60
CA TYR A 7 -10.09 7.56 -7.64
C TYR A 7 -9.19 7.68 -6.41
N ASP A 8 -8.87 8.92 -6.00
CA ASP A 8 -8.09 9.18 -4.80
C ASP A 8 -8.80 8.63 -3.54
N ASN A 9 -10.13 8.73 -3.47
CA ASN A 9 -10.90 8.14 -2.38
C ASN A 9 -10.79 6.61 -2.30
N PHE A 10 -10.75 5.90 -3.43
CA PHE A 10 -10.58 4.45 -3.43
C PHE A 10 -9.17 4.06 -2.95
N VAL A 11 -8.14 4.72 -3.47
CA VAL A 11 -6.74 4.49 -3.07
C VAL A 11 -6.56 4.74 -1.57
N MET A 12 -7.14 5.83 -1.05
CA MET A 12 -7.09 6.17 0.37
C MET A 12 -7.79 5.12 1.25
N LYS A 13 -8.92 4.55 0.81
CA LYS A 13 -9.60 3.46 1.53
C LYS A 13 -8.74 2.19 1.60
N VAL A 14 -8.14 1.79 0.48
CA VAL A 14 -7.25 0.62 0.42
C VAL A 14 -6.02 0.84 1.31
N LEU A 15 -5.40 2.02 1.26
CA LEU A 15 -4.26 2.38 2.10
C LEU A 15 -4.63 2.40 3.58
N SER A 16 -5.77 2.99 3.94
CA SER A 16 -6.25 3.02 5.33
C SER A 16 -6.46 1.60 5.87
N MET A 17 -7.11 0.72 5.10
CA MET A 17 -7.28 -0.69 5.48
C MET A 17 -5.93 -1.40 5.62
N ALA A 18 -5.02 -1.25 4.65
CA ALA A 18 -3.72 -1.88 4.68
C ALA A 18 -2.89 -1.41 5.88
N ASN A 19 -2.91 -0.11 6.20
CA ASN A 19 -2.22 0.45 7.36
C ASN A 19 -2.84 -0.01 8.69
N THR A 20 -4.17 -0.17 8.77
CA THR A 20 -4.82 -0.75 9.96
C THR A 20 -4.37 -2.18 10.18
N ILE A 21 -4.33 -3.00 9.12
CA ILE A 21 -3.79 -4.37 9.21
C ILE A 21 -2.31 -4.34 9.62
N GLY A 22 -1.54 -3.44 9.03
CA GLY A 22 -0.14 -3.23 9.39
C GLY A 22 0.06 -2.92 10.87
N LYS A 23 -0.75 -2.01 11.40
CA LYS A 23 -0.77 -1.65 12.82
C LYS A 23 -1.11 -2.87 13.69
N ILE A 24 -2.16 -3.62 13.35
CA ILE A 24 -2.56 -4.82 14.10
C ILE A 24 -1.41 -5.84 14.16
N LEU A 25 -0.78 -6.13 13.02
CA LEU A 25 0.34 -7.06 12.93
C LEU A 25 1.52 -6.58 13.79
N LEU A 26 1.89 -5.31 13.68
CA LEU A 26 2.98 -4.71 14.45
C LEU A 26 2.70 -4.77 15.97
N THR A 27 1.48 -4.42 16.39
CA THR A 27 1.07 -4.52 17.80
C THR A 27 0.98 -5.96 18.30
N SER A 28 0.86 -6.93 17.40
CA SER A 28 0.87 -8.36 17.72
C SER A 28 2.29 -8.96 17.76
N GLY A 29 3.33 -8.14 17.62
CA GLY A 29 4.72 -8.58 17.65
C GLY A 29 5.23 -9.15 16.32
N ALA A 30 4.56 -8.87 15.19
CA ALA A 30 5.09 -9.26 13.89
C ALA A 30 6.37 -8.48 13.56
N GLU A 31 7.35 -9.18 12.98
CA GLU A 31 8.58 -8.56 12.47
C GLU A 31 8.26 -7.52 11.39
N THR A 32 8.98 -6.39 11.39
CA THR A 32 8.68 -5.24 10.52
C THR A 32 8.62 -5.61 9.03
N TYR A 33 9.54 -6.44 8.53
CA TYR A 33 9.54 -6.90 7.13
C TYR A 33 8.29 -7.73 6.77
N ARG A 34 7.71 -8.47 7.74
CA ARG A 34 6.46 -9.23 7.54
C ARG A 34 5.28 -8.29 7.43
N VAL A 35 5.26 -7.24 8.24
CA VAL A 35 4.26 -6.17 8.18
C VAL A 35 4.32 -5.46 6.83
N GLU A 36 5.51 -5.07 6.38
CA GLU A 36 5.75 -4.46 5.06
C GLU A 36 5.25 -5.37 3.92
N LYS A 37 5.59 -6.66 3.98
CA LYS A 37 5.16 -7.64 3.00
C LYS A 37 3.64 -7.80 2.97
N ALA A 38 2.98 -7.83 4.13
CA ALA A 38 1.52 -7.93 4.21
C ALA A 38 0.83 -6.72 3.56
N ILE A 39 1.27 -5.51 3.89
CA ILE A 39 0.76 -4.26 3.30
C ILE A 39 0.98 -4.26 1.78
N SER A 40 2.18 -4.65 1.33
CA SER A 40 2.52 -4.73 -0.09
C SER A 40 1.61 -5.70 -0.85
N ILE A 41 1.32 -6.88 -0.27
CA ILE A 41 0.41 -7.87 -0.86
C ILE A 41 -1.01 -7.31 -0.97
N ILE A 42 -1.52 -6.64 0.07
CA ILE A 42 -2.85 -6.04 0.06
C ILE A 42 -2.94 -5.01 -1.07
N CYS A 43 -2.03 -4.04 -1.12
CA CYS A 43 -2.01 -3.01 -2.15
C CYS A 43 -1.88 -3.61 -3.57
N LYS A 44 -1.05 -4.64 -3.75
CA LYS A 44 -0.86 -5.33 -5.04
C LYS A 44 -2.14 -5.99 -5.55
N ARG A 45 -3.01 -6.50 -4.67
CA ARG A 45 -4.31 -7.09 -5.07
C ARG A 45 -5.27 -6.06 -5.67
N PHE A 46 -5.05 -4.77 -5.41
CA PHE A 46 -5.85 -3.67 -5.97
C PHE A 46 -5.11 -2.90 -7.08
N ASP A 47 -4.12 -3.53 -7.74
CA ASP A 47 -3.29 -2.92 -8.79
C ASP A 47 -2.55 -1.62 -8.36
N LEU A 48 -2.29 -1.50 -7.06
CA LEU A 48 -1.49 -0.41 -6.49
C LEU A 48 -0.05 -0.87 -6.31
N LYS A 49 0.88 -0.05 -6.80
CA LYS A 49 2.30 -0.16 -6.42
C LYS A 49 2.46 0.62 -5.12
N ALA A 50 2.68 -0.09 -4.01
CA ALA A 50 2.96 0.49 -2.71
C ALA A 50 4.43 0.35 -2.34
N GLU A 51 4.95 1.41 -1.71
CA GLU A 51 6.23 1.45 -1.03
C GLU A 51 5.94 1.65 0.46
N THR A 52 6.39 0.69 1.27
CA THR A 52 6.06 0.62 2.69
C THR A 52 7.35 0.56 3.49
N PHE A 53 7.42 1.33 4.56
CA PHE A 53 8.49 1.34 5.53
C PHE A 53 7.89 1.23 6.93
N VAL A 54 8.27 0.19 7.66
CA VAL A 54 7.76 -0.09 9.00
C VAL A 54 8.90 -0.06 10.01
N THR A 55 8.74 0.76 11.03
CA THR A 55 9.56 0.70 12.25
C THR A 55 8.77 0.01 13.36
N MET A 56 9.40 -0.22 14.51
CA MET A 56 8.72 -0.80 15.68
C MET A 56 7.51 0.00 16.16
N THR A 57 7.41 1.29 15.81
CA THR A 57 6.36 2.19 16.32
C THR A 57 5.52 2.84 15.22
N CYS A 58 5.93 2.72 13.95
CA CYS A 58 5.31 3.46 12.86
C CYS A 58 5.19 2.62 11.59
N VAL A 59 4.08 2.80 10.87
CA VAL A 59 3.84 2.27 9.54
C VAL A 59 3.70 3.44 8.58
N LEU A 60 4.62 3.55 7.63
CA LEU A 60 4.59 4.56 6.58
C LEU A 60 4.37 3.86 5.24
N THR A 61 3.29 4.22 4.54
CA THR A 61 2.97 3.63 3.24
C THR A 61 2.61 4.71 2.23
N SER A 62 3.26 4.66 1.08
CA SER A 62 2.90 5.43 -0.12
C SER A 62 2.40 4.46 -1.18
N ALA A 63 1.34 4.82 -1.91
CA ALA A 63 0.85 4.01 -3.02
C ALA A 63 0.53 4.85 -4.25
N LYS A 64 0.78 4.26 -5.41
CA LYS A 64 0.42 4.81 -6.72
C LYS A 64 -0.23 3.75 -7.59
N LYS A 65 -1.09 4.17 -8.52
CA LYS A 65 -1.60 3.25 -9.55
C LYS A 65 -0.43 2.63 -10.28
N LYS A 66 -0.47 1.33 -10.51
CA LYS A 66 0.46 0.70 -11.45
C LYS A 66 0.13 1.18 -12.86
N ARG A 67 0.80 2.26 -13.29
CA ARG A 67 0.73 2.70 -14.69
C ARG A 67 1.55 1.73 -15.50
N TRP A 68 0.88 0.88 -16.29
CA TRP A 68 1.54 0.10 -17.34
C TRP A 68 2.12 1.09 -18.35
N ARG A 69 3.40 1.44 -18.20
CA ARG A 69 4.15 2.09 -19.27
C ARG A 69 4.61 0.95 -20.16
N ASN A 70 3.95 0.76 -21.30
CA ASN A 70 4.46 -0.09 -22.38
C ASN A 70 5.87 0.39 -22.69
N TYR A 71 6.86 -0.38 -22.27
CA TYR A 71 8.21 -0.24 -22.76
C TYR A 71 8.33 -1.29 -23.85
N ASN A 72 8.06 -0.90 -25.11
CA ASN A 72 8.69 -1.55 -26.25
C ASN A 72 10.20 -1.42 -26.03
N ARG A 73 10.85 -2.45 -25.49
CA ARG A 73 12.27 -2.68 -25.74
C ARG A 73 12.29 -3.56 -26.96
N SER A 74 12.64 -2.91 -28.06
CA SER A 74 13.23 -3.47 -29.27
C SER A 74 14.16 -4.65 -28.99
#